data_AF-A0A662IJ40-F1
#
_entry.id   AF-A0A662IJ40-F1
#
_cell.length_a   1.000
_cell.length_b   1.000
_cell.length_c   1.000
_cell.angle_alpha   90.00
_cell.angle_beta   90.00
_cell.angle_gamma   90.00
#
_symmetry.space_group_name_H-M   'P 1'
#
loop_
_entity.id
_entity.type
_entity.pdbx_description
1 polymer ?
#
loop_
_entity_poly.entity_id
_entity_poly.type
_entity_poly.pdbx_seq_one_letter_code
_entity_poly.pdbx_strand_id
1 'polypeptide(L)'
;MKLNWKEIKKLCIIRLKHLLNLLEKYGYSCKLTINDIEIWFSAPTFYPNIIPDVELDALLLHEIIELCEIKKMKIPLTHDIFIKYSNEVELAHAISLRIQLPIAMDFKWKKFIRTYAKLIREYLNEDLPEHIRNTYRKILNEYQEALKLIS
;
A
#
# COMPACT_ATOMS: atom_id res chain seq x y z
N MET A 1 -4.14 -9.04 -21.52
CA MET A 1 -2.93 -8.22 -21.32
C MET A 1 -2.43 -8.51 -19.91
N LYS A 2 -1.18 -8.96 -19.72
CA LYS A 2 -0.63 -9.18 -18.37
C LYS A 2 -0.29 -7.80 -17.80
N LEU A 3 -0.91 -7.43 -16.68
CA LEU A 3 -0.66 -6.17 -15.99
C LEU A 3 0.83 -6.07 -15.62
N ASN A 4 1.43 -4.90 -15.77
CA ASN A 4 2.80 -4.62 -15.34
C ASN A 4 2.89 -3.27 -14.60
N TRP A 5 4.00 -3.02 -13.90
CA TRP A 5 4.16 -1.79 -13.10
C TRP A 5 4.13 -0.50 -13.90
N LYS A 6 4.51 -0.52 -15.19
CA LYS A 6 4.37 0.64 -16.08
C LYS A 6 2.90 0.98 -16.34
N GLU A 7 2.05 -0.04 -16.46
CA GLU A 7 0.60 0.13 -16.60
C GLU A 7 -0.05 0.58 -15.28
N ILE A 8 0.35 -0.01 -14.14
CA ILE A 8 -0.09 0.40 -12.80
C ILE A 8 0.22 1.88 -12.57
N LYS A 9 1.46 2.32 -12.82
CA LYS A 9 1.86 3.73 -12.75
C LYS A 9 0.92 4.62 -13.57
N LYS A 10 0.69 4.25 -14.84
CA LYS A 10 -0.18 5.01 -15.74
C LYS A 10 -1.60 5.12 -15.18
N LEU A 11 -2.14 4.04 -14.62
CA LEU A 11 -3.47 4.02 -14.03
C LEU A 11 -3.55 4.84 -12.74
N CYS A 12 -2.51 4.81 -11.88
CA CYS A 12 -2.42 5.68 -10.71
C CYS A 12 -2.47 7.15 -11.12
N ILE A 13 -1.73 7.55 -12.16
CA ILE A 13 -1.75 8.93 -12.68
C ILE A 13 -3.14 9.30 -13.21
N ILE A 14 -3.74 8.47 -14.08
CA ILE A 14 -5.05 8.73 -14.69
C ILE A 14 -6.15 8.83 -13.63
N ARG A 15 -6.09 7.97 -12.60
CA ARG A 15 -7.13 7.87 -11.56
C ARG A 15 -6.81 8.66 -10.30
N LEU A 16 -5.70 9.41 -10.26
CA LEU A 16 -5.21 10.07 -9.04
C LEU A 16 -6.31 10.87 -8.33
N LYS A 17 -7.00 11.77 -9.05
CA LYS A 17 -8.08 12.59 -8.48
C LYS A 17 -9.20 11.72 -7.88
N HIS A 18 -9.58 10.64 -8.56
CA HIS A 18 -10.62 9.74 -8.09
C HIS A 18 -10.19 8.99 -6.82
N LEU A 19 -8.94 8.48 -6.79
CA LEU A 19 -8.39 7.77 -5.63
C LEU A 19 -8.26 8.70 -4.42
N LEU A 20 -7.77 9.93 -4.59
CA LEU A 20 -7.72 10.93 -3.51
C LEU A 20 -9.11 11.28 -2.98
N ASN A 21 -10.09 11.48 -3.86
CA ASN A 21 -11.48 11.74 -3.43
C ASN A 21 -12.09 10.55 -2.68
N LEU A 22 -11.74 9.31 -3.06
CA LEU A 22 -12.16 8.13 -2.33
C LEU A 22 -11.57 8.15 -0.91
N LEU A 23 -10.27 8.41 -0.78
CA LEU A 23 -9.62 8.52 0.52
C LEU A 23 -10.23 9.60 1.42
N GLU A 24 -10.55 10.77 0.86
CA GLU A 24 -11.21 11.84 1.61
C GLU A 24 -12.57 11.41 2.18
N LYS A 25 -13.35 10.59 1.45
CA LYS A 25 -14.62 10.04 1.96
C LYS A 25 -14.43 9.13 3.18
N TYR A 26 -13.27 8.49 3.29
CA TYR A 26 -12.87 7.68 4.44
C TYR A 26 -12.11 8.50 5.50
N GLY A 27 -12.17 9.83 5.43
CA GLY A 27 -11.51 10.72 6.38
C GLY A 27 -9.98 10.78 6.26
N TYR A 28 -9.43 10.26 5.16
CA TYR A 28 -7.99 10.22 4.91
C TYR A 28 -7.59 11.31 3.91
N SER A 29 -7.12 12.45 4.42
CA SER A 29 -6.65 13.55 3.58
C SER A 29 -5.20 13.34 3.15
N CYS A 30 -4.95 13.54 1.86
CA CYS A 30 -3.61 13.50 1.28
C CYS A 30 -3.55 14.38 0.02
N LYS A 31 -2.35 14.94 -0.24
CA LYS A 31 -2.08 15.70 -1.46
C LYS A 31 -0.88 15.12 -2.19
N LEU A 32 -1.12 14.55 -3.36
CA LEU A 32 -0.09 14.04 -4.27
C LEU A 32 -0.11 14.80 -5.59
N THR A 33 1.05 14.91 -6.20
CA THR A 33 1.20 15.38 -7.58
C THR A 33 1.49 14.22 -8.52
N ILE A 34 1.37 14.45 -9.84
CA ILE A 34 1.78 13.46 -10.84
C ILE A 34 3.28 13.16 -10.71
N ASN A 35 4.10 14.18 -10.46
CA ASN A 35 5.54 14.03 -10.27
C ASN A 35 5.88 13.13 -9.07
N ASP A 36 5.07 13.17 -8.00
CA ASP A 36 5.26 12.27 -6.85
C ASP A 36 5.13 10.80 -7.30
N ILE A 37 4.11 10.48 -8.09
CA ILE A 37 3.88 9.14 -8.63
C ILE A 37 5.02 8.74 -9.58
N GLU A 38 5.48 9.67 -10.42
CA GLU A 38 6.58 9.39 -11.36
C GLU A 38 7.88 9.03 -10.64
N ILE A 39 8.22 9.74 -9.56
CA ILE A 39 9.39 9.42 -8.73
C ILE A 39 9.20 8.07 -8.05
N TRP A 40 8.05 7.86 -7.39
CA TRP A 40 7.75 6.61 -6.66
C TRP A 40 7.92 5.37 -7.54
N PHE A 41 7.28 5.34 -8.70
CA PHE A 41 7.30 4.18 -9.60
C PHE A 41 8.57 4.06 -10.44
N SER A 42 9.48 5.05 -10.42
CA SER A 42 10.77 4.96 -11.10
C SER A 42 11.92 4.61 -10.17
N ALA A 43 11.74 4.77 -8.86
CA ALA A 43 12.77 4.51 -7.87
C ALA A 43 13.20 3.03 -7.85
N PRO A 44 14.51 2.72 -7.96
CA PRO A 44 15.01 1.36 -7.80
C PRO A 44 14.67 0.81 -6.41
N THR A 45 14.35 -0.47 -6.36
CA THR A 45 14.05 -1.20 -5.12
C THR A 45 14.68 -2.58 -5.12
N PHE A 46 14.98 -3.09 -3.92
CA PHE A 46 15.39 -4.48 -3.71
C PHE A 46 14.19 -5.43 -3.62
N TYR A 47 12.97 -4.90 -3.54
CA TYR A 47 11.77 -5.71 -3.48
C TYR A 47 11.54 -6.48 -4.79
N PRO A 48 11.03 -7.72 -4.72
CA PRO A 48 10.71 -8.50 -5.90
C PRO A 48 9.73 -7.76 -6.81
N ASN A 49 9.97 -7.83 -8.11
CA ASN A 49 9.10 -7.24 -9.13
C ASN A 49 7.83 -8.10 -9.37
N ILE A 50 7.04 -8.32 -8.32
CA ILE A 50 5.86 -9.18 -8.32
C ILE A 50 4.61 -8.32 -8.09
N ILE A 51 3.62 -8.48 -8.95
CA ILE A 51 2.30 -7.87 -8.78
C ILE A 51 1.41 -8.87 -8.03
N PRO A 52 0.85 -8.50 -6.87
CA PRO A 52 -0.01 -9.41 -6.12
C PRO A 52 -1.34 -9.66 -6.86
N ASP A 53 -1.89 -10.88 -6.75
CA ASP A 53 -3.22 -11.19 -7.28
C ASP A 53 -4.30 -10.60 -6.37
N VAL A 54 -4.65 -9.34 -6.63
CA VAL A 54 -5.69 -8.57 -5.93
C VAL A 54 -6.56 -7.82 -6.94
N GLU A 55 -7.67 -7.25 -6.47
CA GLU A 55 -8.48 -6.35 -7.28
C GLU A 55 -7.64 -5.13 -7.73
N LEU A 56 -7.71 -4.77 -9.01
CA LEU A 56 -6.92 -3.66 -9.58
C LEU A 56 -7.14 -2.37 -8.80
N ASP A 57 -8.39 -2.03 -8.49
CA ASP A 57 -8.73 -0.82 -7.75
C ASP A 57 -8.13 -0.81 -6.34
N ALA A 58 -8.03 -1.99 -5.71
CA ALA A 58 -7.34 -2.14 -4.43
C ALA A 58 -5.84 -1.88 -4.58
N LEU A 59 -5.20 -2.46 -5.61
CA LEU A 59 -3.77 -2.24 -5.86
C LEU A 59 -3.45 -0.76 -6.12
N LEU A 60 -4.22 -0.10 -6.99
CA LEU A 60 -3.99 1.32 -7.28
C LEU A 60 -4.16 2.20 -6.04
N LEU A 61 -5.18 1.90 -5.21
CA LEU A 61 -5.39 2.64 -3.97
C LEU A 61 -4.26 2.42 -2.97
N HIS A 62 -3.75 1.18 -2.87
CA HIS A 62 -2.66 0.80 -1.98
C HIS A 62 -1.41 1.66 -2.22
N GLU A 63 -0.96 1.72 -3.47
CA GLU A 63 0.20 2.52 -3.90
C GLU A 63 0.03 4.01 -3.58
N ILE A 64 -1.19 4.54 -3.74
CA ILE A 64 -1.50 5.93 -3.40
C ILE A 64 -1.43 6.16 -1.89
N ILE A 65 -1.96 5.24 -1.07
CA ILE A 65 -1.93 5.38 0.39
C ILE A 65 -0.48 5.32 0.91
N GLU A 66 0.35 4.42 0.39
CA GLU A 66 1.77 4.34 0.75
C GLU A 66 2.49 5.65 0.49
N LEU A 67 2.37 6.16 -0.73
CA LEU A 67 3.00 7.42 -1.11
C LEU A 67 2.49 8.61 -0.26
N CYS A 68 1.21 8.57 0.14
CA CYS A 68 0.66 9.52 1.08
C CYS A 68 1.31 9.45 2.47
N GLU A 69 1.52 8.24 2.99
CA GLU A 69 2.17 8.03 4.30
C GLU A 69 3.63 8.48 4.27
N ILE A 70 4.37 8.19 3.20
CA ILE A 70 5.73 8.70 2.98
C ILE A 70 5.78 10.24 3.12
N LYS A 71 4.84 10.95 2.48
CA LYS A 71 4.79 12.41 2.57
C LYS A 71 4.42 12.90 3.97
N LYS A 72 3.52 12.21 4.67
CA LYS A 72 3.16 12.56 6.05
C LYS A 72 4.29 12.35 7.04
N MET A 73 5.09 11.30 6.82
CA MET A 73 6.34 11.05 7.55
C MET A 73 7.42 12.10 7.24
N LYS A 74 7.18 13.00 6.28
CA LYS A 74 8.11 14.04 5.81
C LYS A 74 9.41 13.46 5.26
N ILE A 75 9.35 12.24 4.73
CA ILE A 75 10.48 11.61 4.04
C ILE A 75 10.63 12.25 2.66
N PRO A 76 11.83 12.70 2.27
CA PRO A 76 12.07 13.24 0.95
C PRO A 76 11.78 12.18 -0.13
N LEU A 77 10.90 12.52 -1.06
CA LEU A 77 10.59 11.66 -2.20
C LEU A 77 11.67 11.82 -3.27
N THR A 78 12.74 11.03 -3.14
CA THR A 78 13.86 10.97 -4.08
C THR A 78 13.87 9.65 -4.84
N HIS A 79 14.64 9.60 -5.93
CA HIS A 79 14.74 8.39 -6.74
C HIS A 79 15.30 7.19 -5.96
N ASP A 80 16.07 7.41 -4.90
CA ASP A 80 16.67 6.34 -4.08
C ASP A 80 15.90 6.05 -2.78
N ILE A 81 14.62 6.43 -2.70
CA ILE A 81 13.81 6.32 -1.48
C ILE A 81 13.78 4.91 -0.88
N PHE A 82 13.57 3.88 -1.70
CA PHE A 82 13.51 2.48 -1.24
C PHE A 82 14.85 1.96 -0.69
N ILE A 83 15.96 2.58 -1.09
CA ILE A 83 17.30 2.19 -0.66
C ILE A 83 17.68 2.95 0.63
N LYS A 84 17.42 4.26 0.66
CA LYS A 84 17.81 5.13 1.78
C LYS A 84 16.89 5.05 2.99
N TYR A 85 15.60 4.79 2.75
CA TYR A 85 14.54 4.85 3.76
C TYR A 85 13.72 3.56 3.78
N SER A 86 14.40 2.40 3.68
CA SER A 86 13.72 1.10 3.56
C SER A 86 12.79 0.81 4.74
N ASN A 87 13.20 1.14 5.97
CA ASN A 87 12.39 0.95 7.17
C ASN A 87 11.16 1.87 7.18
N GLU A 88 11.30 3.12 6.76
CA GLU A 88 10.19 4.08 6.70
C GLU A 88 9.21 3.71 5.60
N VAL A 89 9.72 3.21 4.46
CA VAL A 89 8.88 2.66 3.40
C VAL A 89 8.12 1.43 3.88
N GLU A 90 8.79 0.50 4.56
CA GLU A 90 8.15 -0.69 5.10
C GLU A 90 7.08 -0.34 6.14
N LEU A 91 7.34 0.68 6.96
CA LEU A 91 6.35 1.21 7.89
C LEU A 91 5.17 1.87 7.16
N ALA A 92 5.42 2.62 6.08
CA ALA A 92 4.37 3.22 5.26
C ALA A 92 3.49 2.16 4.59
N HIS A 93 4.09 1.07 4.09
CA HIS A 93 3.39 -0.10 3.57
C HIS A 93 2.54 -0.79 4.65
N ALA A 94 3.08 -1.01 5.86
CA ALA A 94 2.29 -1.54 6.96
C ALA A 94 1.09 -0.64 7.28
N ILE A 95 1.30 0.67 7.42
CA ILE A 95 0.23 1.62 7.74
C ILE A 95 -0.81 1.68 6.61
N SER A 96 -0.39 1.59 5.35
CA SER A 96 -1.31 1.63 4.20
C SER A 96 -2.32 0.48 4.21
N LEU A 97 -1.89 -0.73 4.57
CA LEU A 97 -2.77 -1.90 4.73
C LEU A 97 -3.86 -1.64 5.77
N ARG A 98 -3.49 -1.05 6.90
CA ARG A 98 -4.43 -0.71 7.97
C ARG A 98 -5.48 0.30 7.52
N ILE A 99 -5.06 1.37 6.83
CA ILE A 99 -5.95 2.41 6.30
C ILE A 99 -6.89 1.83 5.25
N GLN A 100 -6.40 0.93 4.42
CA GLN A 100 -7.13 0.39 3.28
C GLN A 100 -8.16 -0.68 3.68
N LEU A 101 -7.95 -1.38 4.80
CA LEU A 101 -8.83 -2.47 5.23
C LEU A 101 -10.34 -2.10 5.27
N PRO A 102 -10.79 -0.99 5.90
CA PRO A 102 -12.21 -0.62 5.89
C PRO A 102 -12.74 -0.37 4.46
N ILE A 103 -11.93 0.20 3.58
CA ILE A 103 -12.31 0.44 2.18
C ILE A 103 -12.45 -0.91 1.46
N ALA A 104 -11.49 -1.82 1.67
CA ALA A 104 -11.53 -3.15 1.09
C ALA A 104 -12.76 -3.95 1.54
N MET A 105 -13.19 -3.77 2.79
CA MET A 105 -14.42 -4.38 3.32
C MET A 105 -15.67 -3.86 2.61
N ASP A 106 -15.83 -2.53 2.52
CA ASP A 106 -17.01 -1.90 1.90
C ASP A 106 -17.12 -2.24 0.40
N PHE A 107 -15.99 -2.26 -0.30
CA PHE A 107 -15.92 -2.58 -1.72
C PHE A 107 -15.83 -4.09 -2.01
N LYS A 108 -15.83 -4.93 -0.96
CA LYS A 108 -15.76 -6.39 -1.05
C LYS A 108 -14.54 -6.88 -1.83
N TRP A 109 -13.38 -6.24 -1.66
CA TRP A 109 -12.11 -6.66 -2.24
C TRP A 109 -11.54 -7.88 -1.50
N LYS A 110 -12.23 -9.01 -1.66
CA LYS A 110 -11.93 -10.25 -0.96
C LYS A 110 -10.55 -10.80 -1.32
N LYS A 111 -10.07 -10.61 -2.56
CA LYS A 111 -8.72 -11.05 -2.93
C LYS A 111 -7.67 -10.23 -2.18
N PHE A 112 -7.81 -8.91 -2.16
CA PHE A 112 -6.91 -8.04 -1.38
C PHE A 112 -6.81 -8.49 0.08
N ILE A 113 -7.94 -8.66 0.77
CA ILE A 113 -7.95 -9.06 2.18
C ILE A 113 -7.27 -10.43 2.38
N ARG A 114 -7.60 -11.44 1.55
CA ARG A 114 -7.02 -12.79 1.65
C ARG A 114 -5.52 -12.79 1.34
N THR A 115 -5.12 -12.11 0.28
CA THR A 115 -3.73 -12.04 -0.18
C THR A 115 -2.87 -11.36 0.88
N TYR A 116 -3.26 -10.19 1.38
CA TYR A 116 -2.45 -9.49 2.37
C TYR A 116 -2.50 -10.13 3.76
N ALA A 117 -3.58 -10.81 4.17
CA ALA A 117 -3.55 -11.62 5.40
C ALA A 117 -2.49 -12.74 5.35
N LYS A 118 -2.24 -13.30 4.16
CA LYS A 118 -1.16 -14.27 3.93
C LYS A 118 0.20 -13.58 3.90
N LEU A 119 0.36 -12.54 3.09
CA LEU A 119 1.62 -11.82 2.95
C LEU A 119 2.12 -11.22 4.27
N ILE A 120 1.24 -10.66 5.10
CA ILE A 120 1.62 -10.15 6.43
C ILE A 120 2.24 -11.25 7.31
N ARG A 121 1.79 -12.50 7.21
CA ARG A 121 2.42 -13.62 7.93
C ARG A 121 3.82 -13.92 7.40
N GLU A 122 4.03 -13.76 6.10
CA GLU A 122 5.34 -13.93 5.47
C GLU A 122 6.29 -12.81 5.91
N TYR A 123 5.84 -11.54 5.87
CA TYR A 123 6.62 -10.38 6.33
C TYR A 123 7.02 -10.50 7.80
N LEU A 124 6.14 -11.04 8.66
CA LEU A 124 6.46 -11.26 10.07
C LEU A 124 7.59 -12.28 10.32
N ASN A 125 7.97 -13.08 9.32
CA ASN A 125 9.12 -13.98 9.39
C ASN A 125 10.42 -13.31 8.94
N GLU A 126 10.36 -12.11 8.36
CA GLU A 126 11.54 -11.34 7.96
C GLU A 126 12.20 -10.64 9.15
N ASP A 127 13.42 -10.16 8.92
CA ASP A 127 14.18 -9.37 9.88
C ASP A 127 13.69 -7.90 9.89
N LEU A 128 12.54 -7.70 10.54
CA LEU A 128 11.93 -6.39 10.71
C LEU A 128 12.29 -5.74 12.05
N PRO A 129 12.49 -4.41 12.08
CA PRO A 129 12.51 -3.64 13.32
C PRO A 129 11.28 -3.92 14.20
N GLU A 130 11.49 -3.99 15.51
CA GLU A 130 10.44 -4.44 16.46
C GLU A 130 9.15 -3.59 16.39
N HIS A 131 9.27 -2.28 16.15
CA HIS A 131 8.11 -1.40 16.02
C HIS A 131 7.27 -1.71 14.75
N ILE A 132 7.91 -2.06 13.63
CA ILE A 132 7.23 -2.46 12.39
C ILE A 132 6.59 -3.84 12.58
N ARG A 133 7.34 -4.79 13.17
CA ARG A 133 6.83 -6.13 13.51
C ARG A 133 5.57 -6.06 14.37
N ASN A 134 5.56 -5.21 15.39
CA ASN A 134 4.40 -4.99 16.25
C ASN A 134 3.23 -4.32 15.52
N THR A 135 3.51 -3.50 14.51
CA THR A 135 2.49 -2.91 13.65
C THR A 135 1.84 -4.00 12.79
N TYR A 136 2.62 -4.85 12.12
CA TYR A 136 2.09 -5.98 11.36
C TYR A 136 1.31 -6.99 12.19
N ARG A 137 1.74 -7.28 13.43
CA ARG A 137 0.96 -8.16 14.34
C ARG A 137 -0.45 -7.62 14.60
N LYS A 138 -0.58 -6.31 14.83
CA LYS A 138 -1.89 -5.67 15.03
C LYS A 138 -2.73 -5.75 13.76
N ILE A 139 -2.15 -5.43 12.60
CA ILE A 139 -2.84 -5.46 11.31
C ILE A 139 -3.27 -6.90 10.97
N LEU A 140 -2.43 -7.90 11.23
CA LEU A 140 -2.78 -9.29 10.99
C LEU A 140 -4.03 -9.71 11.76
N ASN A 141 -4.13 -9.30 13.03
CA ASN A 141 -5.33 -9.56 13.83
C ASN A 141 -6.58 -8.89 13.21
N GLU A 142 -6.47 -7.62 12.80
CA GLU A 142 -7.56 -6.90 12.13
C GLU A 142 -7.99 -7.60 10.83
N TYR A 143 -7.03 -8.06 10.02
CA TYR A 143 -7.30 -8.83 8.79
C TYR A 143 -7.91 -10.22 9.06
N GLN A 144 -7.51 -10.88 10.14
CA GLN A 144 -8.10 -12.16 10.56
C GLN A 144 -9.57 -11.99 10.97
N GLU A 145 -9.92 -10.92 11.67
CA GLU A 145 -11.32 -10.62 11.97
C GLU A 145 -12.10 -10.28 10.70
N ALA A 146 -11.53 -9.46 9.80
CA ALA A 146 -12.13 -9.16 8.51
C ALA A 146 -12.43 -10.43 7.70
N LEU A 147 -11.50 -11.40 7.67
CA LEU A 147 -11.68 -12.68 6.99
C LEU A 147 -12.89 -13.46 7.49
N LYS A 148 -13.19 -13.43 8.79
CA LYS A 148 -14.37 -14.10 9.36
C LYS A 148 -15.68 -13.47 8.88
N LEU A 149 -15.68 -12.18 8.58
CA LEU A 149 -16.84 -11.42 8.12
C LEU A 149 -17.09 -11.53 6.61
N ILE A 150 -16.06 -11.85 5.83
CA ILE A 150 -16.16 -11.98 4.36
C ILE A 150 -16.18 -13.43 3.85
N SER A 151 -15.98 -14.40 4.77
CA SER A 151 -16.13 -15.84 4.52
C SER A 151 -17.58 -16.18 4.21
#